data_AF-X1D6X2-F1
#
_entry.id   AF-X1D6X2-F1
#
_cell.length_a   1.000
_cell.length_b   1.000
_cell.length_c   1.000
_cell.angle_alpha   90.00
_cell.angle_beta   90.00
_cell.angle_gamma   90.00
#
_symmetry.space_group_name_H-M   'P 1'
#
loop_
_entity.id
_entity.type
_entity.pdbx_description
1 polymer ?
#
loop_
_entity_poly.entity_id
_entity_poly.type
_entity_poly.pdbx_seq_one_letter_code
_entity_poly.pdbx_strand_id
1 'polypeptide(L)'
;AVNSVPAISAHVTDYARLYLWKLIQIADIVNCFYCDTDSLIVNEKGYKNLSKFMDKDRLGWLKVEDVSSCVDIRGAKNYTFGDNTRMKLIS
;
A
#
# COMPACT_ATOMS: atom_id res chain seq x y z
N ALA A 1 33.17 10.88 -7.41
CA ALA A 1 32.31 10.84 -6.22
C ALA A 1 30.88 11.11 -6.67
N VAL A 2 29.94 10.21 -6.39
CA VAL A 2 28.52 10.50 -6.60
C VAL A 2 28.03 11.27 -5.39
N ASN A 3 27.76 12.55 -5.56
CA ASN A 3 27.11 13.35 -4.53
C ASN A 3 25.67 12.85 -4.46
N SER A 4 25.35 12.08 -3.42
CA SER A 4 23.96 11.82 -3.09
C SER A 4 23.25 13.16 -2.92
N VAL A 5 21.99 13.25 -3.37
CA VAL A 5 21.16 14.44 -3.15
C VAL A 5 19.99 14.04 -2.24
N PRO A 6 20.22 13.94 -0.91
CA PRO A 6 19.20 13.50 0.05
C PRO A 6 17.89 14.28 -0.05
N ALA A 7 17.95 15.57 -0.39
CA ALA A 7 16.78 16.44 -0.51
C ALA A 7 15.79 15.96 -1.60
N ILE A 8 16.29 15.46 -2.73
CA ILE A 8 15.42 14.94 -3.81
C ILE A 8 14.72 13.66 -3.35
N SER A 9 15.47 12.74 -2.72
CA SER A 9 14.92 11.49 -2.20
C SER A 9 13.88 11.72 -1.10
N ALA A 10 14.13 12.67 -0.20
CA ALA A 10 13.19 13.08 0.83
C ALA A 10 11.89 13.61 0.21
N HIS A 11 11.98 14.49 -0.79
CA HIS A 11 10.79 15.04 -1.45
C HIS A 11 9.94 13.97 -2.16
N VAL A 12 10.59 13.02 -2.84
CA VAL A 12 9.90 11.89 -3.48
C VAL A 12 9.20 11.02 -2.44
N THR A 13 9.85 10.77 -1.30
CA THR A 13 9.30 9.94 -0.21
C THR A 13 8.11 10.63 0.46
N ASP A 14 8.21 11.94 0.73
CA ASP A 14 7.13 12.74 1.30
C ASP A 14 5.90 12.75 0.38
N TYR A 15 6.12 12.95 -0.92
CA TYR A 15 5.04 12.91 -1.91
C TYR A 15 4.34 11.55 -1.95
N ALA A 16 5.10 10.45 -1.97
CA ALA A 16 4.55 9.10 -1.95
C ALA A 16 3.72 8.85 -0.67
N ARG A 17 4.19 9.32 0.50
CA ARG A 17 3.48 9.15 1.77
C ARG A 17 2.20 9.97 1.86
N LEU A 18 2.19 11.20 1.34
CA LEU A 18 0.98 12.02 1.24
C LEU A 18 -0.04 11.42 0.27
N TYR A 19 0.43 10.84 -0.84
CA TYR A 19 -0.44 10.13 -1.78
C TYR A 19 -1.08 8.91 -1.12
N LEU A 20 -0.30 8.09 -0.42
CA LEU A 20 -0.78 6.93 0.32
C LEU A 20 -1.81 7.32 1.39
N TRP A 21 -1.57 8.41 2.12
CA TRP A 21 -2.55 8.95 3.08
C TRP A 21 -3.86 9.34 2.40
N LYS A 22 -3.80 10.01 1.25
CA LYS A 22 -5.00 10.36 0.47
C LYS A 22 -5.79 9.11 0.06
N LEU A 23 -5.11 8.04 -0.34
CA LEU A 23 -5.75 6.76 -0.68
C LEU A 23 -6.43 6.13 0.53
N ILE A 24 -5.80 6.14 1.71
CA ILE A 24 -6.41 5.68 2.97
C ILE A 24 -7.69 6.47 3.27
N GLN A 25 -7.66 7.79 3.09
CA GLN A 25 -8.85 8.63 3.29
C GLN A 25 -9.98 8.31 2.30
N ILE A 26 -9.65 8.04 1.03
CA ILE A 26 -10.63 7.63 0.00
C ILE A 26 -11.23 6.26 0.32
N ALA A 27 -10.40 5.29 0.72
CA ALA A 27 -10.83 3.97 1.13
C ALA A 27 -11.70 4.00 2.39
N ASP A 28 -11.66 5.10 3.15
CA ASP A 28 -12.14 5.25 4.52
C ASP A 28 -11.28 4.41 5.49
N ILE A 29 -10.79 5.06 6.54
CA ILE A 29 -9.75 4.53 7.43
C ILE A 29 -10.17 3.21 8.09
N VAL A 30 -11.47 3.05 8.37
CA VAL A 30 -12.02 1.83 8.99
C VAL A 30 -11.99 0.63 8.06
N ASN A 31 -11.87 0.85 6.74
CA ASN A 31 -11.79 -0.20 5.74
C ASN A 31 -10.35 -0.57 5.38
N CYS A 32 -9.35 0.12 5.96
CA CYS A 32 -7.93 -0.13 5.75
C CYS A 32 -7.36 -0.98 6.87
N PHE A 33 -7.03 -2.23 6.57
CA PHE A 33 -6.49 -3.18 7.56
C PHE A 33 -4.98 -3.09 7.70
N TYR A 34 -4.28 -2.74 6.63
CA TYR A 34 -2.83 -2.62 6.62
C TYR A 34 -2.35 -1.61 5.59
N CYS A 35 -1.19 -1.03 5.85
CA CYS A 35 -0.51 -0.10 4.98
C CYS A 35 1.01 -0.37 5.08
N ASP A 36 1.65 -0.55 3.93
CA ASP A 36 3.12 -0.54 3.77
C ASP A 36 3.48 0.58 2.78
N THR A 37 4.77 0.89 2.70
CA THR A 37 5.45 1.91 1.89
C THR A 37 4.73 2.33 0.60
N ASP A 38 4.19 1.37 -0.15
CA ASP A 38 3.54 1.55 -1.45
C ASP A 38 2.25 0.72 -1.64
N SER A 39 1.70 0.12 -0.57
CA SER A 39 0.54 -0.78 -0.69
C SER A 39 -0.45 -0.67 0.47
N LEU A 40 -1.71 -1.01 0.19
CA LEU A 40 -2.82 -1.02 1.14
C LEU A 40 -3.54 -2.37 1.10
N ILE A 41 -3.90 -2.91 2.27
CA ILE A 41 -4.86 -4.01 2.39
C ILE A 41 -6.17 -3.42 2.86
N VAL A 42 -7.21 -3.59 2.06
CA VAL A 42 -8.55 -3.04 2.33
C VAL A 42 -9.62 -4.13 2.23
N ASN A 43 -10.76 -3.91 2.87
CA ASN A 43 -11.94 -4.73 2.63
C ASN A 43 -12.62 -4.38 1.29
N GLU A 44 -13.71 -5.09 0.98
CA GLU A 44 -14.49 -4.88 -0.26
C GLU A 44 -15.04 -3.45 -0.38
N LYS A 45 -15.44 -2.81 0.72
CA LYS A 45 -15.94 -1.42 0.70
C LYS A 45 -14.83 -0.43 0.38
N GLY A 46 -13.67 -0.58 1.00
CA GLY A 46 -12.47 0.21 0.69
C GLY A 46 -12.03 0.02 -0.76
N TYR A 47 -12.07 -1.22 -1.26
CA TYR A 47 -11.81 -1.54 -2.66
C TYR A 47 -12.77 -0.80 -3.61
N LYS A 48 -14.09 -0.86 -3.36
CA LYS A 48 -15.09 -0.14 -4.16
C LYS A 48 -14.85 1.36 -4.18
N ASN A 49 -14.46 1.95 -3.05
CA ASN A 49 -14.12 3.37 -2.99
C ASN A 49 -12.88 3.72 -3.82
N LEU A 50 -11.86 2.85 -3.79
CA LEU A 50 -10.61 3.02 -4.54
C LEU A 50 -10.71 2.68 -6.03
N SER A 51 -11.75 1.94 -6.45
CA SER A 51 -11.93 1.49 -7.85
C SER A 51 -11.86 2.61 -8.88
N LYS A 52 -12.25 3.83 -8.51
CA LYS A 52 -12.17 5.05 -9.36
C LYS A 52 -10.74 5.50 -9.65
N PHE A 53 -9.75 4.98 -8.91
CA PHE A 53 -8.32 5.27 -9.01
C PHE A 53 -7.51 4.04 -9.46
N MET A 54 -8.20 3.00 -9.95
CA MET A 54 -7.57 1.80 -10.51
C MET A 54 -7.64 1.83 -12.04
N ASP A 55 -6.47 1.83 -12.67
CA ASP A 55 -6.31 1.74 -14.12
C ASP A 55 -4.99 1.00 -14.35
N LYS A 56 -5.09 -0.15 -15.01
CA LYS A 56 -3.98 -1.08 -15.24
C LYS A 56 -2.95 -0.53 -16.24
N ASP A 57 -3.34 0.41 -17.08
CA ASP A 57 -2.54 0.91 -18.21
C ASP A 57 -2.01 2.33 -17.97
N ARG A 58 -2.32 2.94 -16.81
CA ARG A 58 -1.87 4.30 -16.45
C ARG A 58 -0.81 4.29 -15.35
N LEU A 59 0.30 4.96 -15.62
CA LEU A 59 1.37 5.16 -14.64
C LEU A 59 0.84 5.91 -13.40
N GLY A 60 1.15 5.38 -12.21
CA GLY A 60 0.74 5.97 -10.91
C GLY A 60 -0.65 5.58 -10.41
N TRP A 61 -1.39 4.76 -11.16
CA TRP A 61 -2.69 4.25 -10.75
C TRP A 61 -2.57 2.95 -9.95
N LEU A 62 -3.60 2.64 -9.17
CA LEU A 62 -3.62 1.46 -8.32
C LEU A 62 -3.82 0.19 -9.14
N LYS A 63 -3.04 -0.83 -8.81
CA LYS A 63 -3.19 -2.20 -9.32
C LYS A 63 -3.65 -3.10 -8.17
N VAL A 64 -4.54 -4.04 -8.48
CA VAL A 64 -4.89 -5.12 -7.55
C VAL A 64 -3.81 -6.20 -7.62
N GLU A 65 -3.10 -6.40 -6.52
CA GLU A 65 -2.04 -7.41 -6.43
C GLU A 65 -2.58 -8.79 -6.10
N ASP A 66 -3.56 -8.89 -5.18
CA ASP A 66 -4.18 -10.15 -4.77
C ASP A 66 -5.56 -9.91 -4.12
N VAL A 67 -6.41 -10.93 -4.05
CA VAL A 67 -7.72 -10.91 -3.38
C VAL A 67 -7.91 -12.19 -2.57
N SER A 68 -8.26 -12.05 -1.29
CA SER A 68 -8.48 -13.18 -0.39
C SER A 68 -9.66 -12.89 0.54
N SER A 69 -10.30 -13.95 1.04
CA SER A 69 -11.35 -13.88 2.06
C SER A 69 -10.81 -13.73 3.48
N CYS A 70 -9.51 -13.98 3.69
CA CYS A 70 -8.88 -13.91 5.01
C CYS A 70 -7.50 -13.25 4.96
N VAL A 71 -7.18 -12.52 6.03
CA VAL A 71 -5.86 -11.96 6.29
C VAL A 71 -5.57 -12.07 7.78
N ASP A 72 -4.37 -12.53 8.13
CA ASP A 72 -3.85 -12.59 9.50
C ASP A 72 -2.63 -11.67 9.59
N ILE A 73 -2.76 -10.56 10.32
CA ILE A 73 -1.74 -9.52 10.44
C ILE A 73 -1.11 -9.61 11.83
N ARG A 74 0.18 -9.95 11.88
CA ARG A 74 0.96 -10.12 13.13
C ARG A 74 1.89 -8.95 13.42
N GLY A 75 2.03 -8.03 12.47
CA GLY A 75 2.85 -6.82 12.62
C GLY A 75 3.34 -6.31 11.27
N ALA A 76 4.24 -5.31 11.32
CA ALA A 76 4.83 -4.74 10.12
C ALA A 76 5.57 -5.82 9.30
N LYS A 77 5.22 -5.96 8.02
CA LYS A 77 5.80 -6.94 7.08
C LYS A 77 5.76 -8.39 7.59
N ASN A 78 4.81 -8.71 8.46
CA ASN A 78 4.52 -10.05 8.95
C ASN A 78 3.01 -10.28 8.92
N TYR A 79 2.52 -10.79 7.80
CA TYR A 79 1.11 -11.12 7.60
C TYR A 79 0.94 -12.30 6.65
N THR A 80 -0.19 -13.00 6.77
CA THR A 80 -0.63 -14.02 5.82
C THR A 80 -1.88 -13.51 5.12
N PHE A 81 -1.90 -13.54 3.80
CA PHE A 81 -3.02 -13.12 2.96
C PHE A 81 -3.48 -14.32 2.14
N GLY A 82 -4.60 -14.93 2.52
CA GLY A 82 -4.98 -16.25 2.00
C GLY A 82 -3.91 -17.29 2.36
N ASP A 83 -3.40 -18.00 1.35
CA ASP A 83 -2.33 -18.99 1.52
C ASP A 83 -0.91 -18.35 1.43
N ASN A 84 -0.83 -17.08 1.05
CA ASN A 84 0.43 -16.37 0.83
C ASN A 84 0.93 -15.74 2.13
N THR A 85 2.06 -16.22 2.66
CA THR A 85 2.70 -15.62 3.84
C THR A 85 3.78 -14.62 3.42
N ARG A 86 3.62 -13.36 3.85
CA ARG A 86 4.62 -12.30 3.73
C ARG A 86 5.30 -12.12 5.09
N MET A 87 6.55 -12.55 5.18
CA MET A 87 7.39 -12.36 6.35
C MET A 87 8.76 -11.86 5.92
N LYS A 88 9.11 -10.63 6.31
CA LYS A 88 10.47 -10.11 6.14
C LYS A 88 11.13 -10.01 7.51
N LEU A 89 11.79 -11.09 7.92
CA LEU A 89 12.78 -11.05 8.99
C LEU A 89 14.08 -10.48 8.40
N ILE A 90 14.71 -9.56 9.12
CA ILE A 90 16.07 -9.11 8.81
C ILE A 90 16.96 -10.33 9.08
N SER A 91 17.49 -10.95 8.02
CA SER A 91 18.55 -11.96 8.15
C SER A 91 19.90 -11.28 8.34
#